data_AF-A0A1Q8RSI7-F1
#
_entry.id   AF-A0A1Q8RSI7-F1
#
_cell.length_a   1.000
_cell.length_b   1.000
_cell.length_c   1.000
_cell.angle_alpha   90.00
_cell.angle_beta   90.00
_cell.angle_gamma   90.00
#
_symmetry.space_group_name_H-M   'P 1'
#
loop_
_entity.id
_entity.type
_entity.pdbx_description
1 polymer ?
#
loop_
_entity_poly.entity_id
_entity_poly.type
_entity_poly.pdbx_seq_one_letter_code
_entity_poly.pdbx_strand_id
1 'polypeptide(L)'
;MSRALDKHVIAALKQGDHEKIFNDIAGLFVRQNHDRLLEFEILGRSHPIGPSQNFLRDENAVAVPKLRLVQAFFFARQILQNHIADGAVEAERLLSATGVLLLMDPEHLTAANIRKRLLRDRISTGGDTTVFLTWEKCGESVWWFLRTAASRTAMGQAGLEEFMRVEEHLEAASVKESADLKVLKSARKWCELYRPRGDGHFPGASE
;
A
#
# COMPACT_ATOMS: atom_id res chain seq x y z
N MET A 1 -25.01 -16.60 -4.92
CA MET A 1 -25.21 -17.76 -4.02
C MET A 1 -24.47 -17.51 -2.71
N SER A 2 -25.20 -17.22 -1.63
CA SER A 2 -24.62 -17.01 -0.29
C SER A 2 -24.29 -18.38 0.32
N ARG A 3 -23.00 -18.76 0.38
CA ARG A 3 -22.57 -19.89 1.20
C ARG A 3 -22.59 -19.43 2.65
N ALA A 4 -23.41 -20.08 3.48
CA ALA A 4 -23.45 -19.85 4.91
C ALA A 4 -22.02 -19.89 5.47
N LEU A 5 -21.60 -18.84 6.19
CA LEU A 5 -20.32 -18.84 6.86
C LEU A 5 -20.27 -20.00 7.87
N ASP A 6 -19.15 -20.71 7.85
CA ASP A 6 -18.84 -21.80 8.77
C ASP A 6 -18.93 -21.31 10.23
N LYS A 7 -19.60 -22.08 11.10
CA LYS A 7 -19.80 -21.74 12.52
C LYS A 7 -18.47 -21.45 13.24
N HIS A 8 -17.41 -22.16 12.85
CA HIS A 8 -16.07 -21.93 13.41
C HIS A 8 -15.49 -20.57 12.99
N VAL A 9 -15.72 -20.15 11.74
CA VAL A 9 -15.28 -18.82 11.26
C VAL A 9 -16.08 -17.72 11.94
N ILE A 10 -17.39 -17.91 12.12
CA ILE A 10 -18.24 -16.94 12.85
C ILE A 10 -17.78 -16.81 14.30
N ALA A 11 -17.45 -17.91 14.97
CA ALA A 11 -16.92 -17.88 16.33
C ALA A 11 -15.59 -17.12 16.39
N ALA A 12 -14.66 -17.40 15.48
CA ALA A 12 -13.37 -16.72 15.41
C ALA A 12 -13.50 -15.23 15.02
N LEU A 13 -14.52 -14.82 14.27
CA LEU A 13 -14.79 -13.40 13.99
C LEU A 13 -15.49 -12.68 15.15
N LYS A 14 -16.09 -13.41 16.09
CA LYS A 14 -16.70 -12.86 17.30
C LYS A 14 -15.76 -12.88 18.50
N GLN A 15 -14.75 -13.74 18.47
CA GLN A 15 -13.83 -14.02 19.57
C GLN A 15 -12.39 -13.86 19.08
N GLY A 16 -11.59 -13.10 19.83
CA GLY A 16 -10.18 -12.90 19.52
C GLY A 16 -9.79 -11.44 19.67
N ASP A 17 -8.53 -11.22 19.99
CA ASP A 17 -7.95 -9.88 20.08
C ASP A 17 -7.64 -9.36 18.67
N HIS A 18 -8.66 -8.77 18.03
CA HIS A 18 -8.53 -8.22 16.67
C HIS A 18 -7.52 -7.06 16.62
N GLU A 19 -7.35 -6.32 17.71
CA GLU A 19 -6.36 -5.25 17.81
C GLU A 19 -4.94 -5.82 17.78
N LYS A 20 -4.66 -6.86 18.57
CA LYS A 20 -3.36 -7.55 18.53
C LYS A 20 -3.08 -8.13 17.14
N ILE A 21 -4.07 -8.79 16.52
CA ILE A 21 -3.91 -9.37 15.18
C ILE A 21 -3.63 -8.29 14.15
N PHE A 22 -4.35 -7.17 14.23
CA PHE A 22 -4.10 -5.99 13.42
C PHE A 22 -2.69 -5.44 13.63
N ASN A 23 -2.25 -5.23 14.88
CA ASN A 23 -0.93 -4.70 15.21
C ASN A 23 0.19 -5.62 14.71
N ASP A 24 0.02 -6.94 14.84
CA ASP A 24 0.98 -7.92 14.36
C ASP A 24 1.11 -7.89 12.83
N ILE A 25 -0.02 -7.85 12.09
CA ILE A 25 -0.01 -7.79 10.61
C ILE A 25 0.49 -6.42 10.13
N ALA A 26 0.01 -5.32 10.73
CA ALA A 26 0.43 -3.97 10.36
C ALA A 26 1.92 -3.74 10.64
N GLY A 27 2.46 -4.38 11.68
CA GLY A 27 3.88 -4.36 12.02
C GLY A 27 4.80 -4.90 10.90
N LEU A 28 4.28 -5.72 9.99
CA LEU A 28 5.02 -6.21 8.83
C LEU A 28 5.43 -5.08 7.88
N PHE A 29 4.59 -4.04 7.75
CA PHE A 29 4.89 -2.89 6.90
C PHE A 29 5.92 -1.95 7.54
N VAL A 30 6.01 -1.92 8.87
CA VAL A 30 6.95 -1.05 9.63
C VAL A 30 8.37 -1.61 9.65
N ARG A 31 8.49 -2.93 9.90
CA ARG A 31 9.76 -3.58 10.25
C ARG A 31 10.46 -4.16 9.00
N GLN A 32 10.99 -3.27 8.18
CA GLN A 32 11.79 -3.66 7.02
C GLN A 32 13.25 -3.28 7.26
N ASN A 33 14.06 -4.27 7.67
CA ASN A 33 15.51 -4.13 7.82
C ASN A 33 16.28 -4.48 6.53
N HIS A 34 15.57 -4.80 5.44
CA HIS A 34 16.17 -5.31 4.22
C HIS A 34 15.66 -4.51 3.02
N ASP A 35 16.58 -4.24 2.11
CA ASP A 35 16.37 -3.55 0.82
C ASP A 35 15.57 -4.40 -0.19
N ARG A 36 14.72 -5.32 0.31
CA ARG A 36 13.96 -6.32 -0.45
C ARG A 36 12.47 -6.16 -0.18
N LEU A 37 11.67 -6.23 -1.24
CA LEU A 37 10.21 -6.19 -1.17
C LEU A 37 9.67 -7.40 -0.38
N LEU A 38 8.61 -7.16 0.40
CA LEU A 38 7.88 -8.24 1.04
C LEU A 38 7.01 -8.97 0.02
N GLU A 39 7.12 -10.29 0.00
CA GLU A 39 6.24 -11.16 -0.77
C GLU A 39 5.13 -11.65 0.15
N PHE A 40 3.87 -11.37 -0.18
CA PHE A 40 2.73 -11.80 0.62
C PHE A 40 2.06 -13.03 -0.02
N GLU A 41 1.85 -14.06 0.79
CA GLU A 41 1.01 -15.22 0.44
C GLU A 41 -0.18 -15.31 1.39
N ILE A 42 -1.38 -15.52 0.83
CA ILE A 42 -2.59 -15.68 1.64
C ILE A 42 -2.88 -17.16 1.83
N LEU A 43 -2.71 -17.65 3.06
CA LEU A 43 -2.92 -19.05 3.38
C LEU A 43 -4.41 -19.40 3.47
N GLY A 44 -4.78 -20.45 2.74
CA GLY A 44 -6.09 -21.11 2.83
C GLY A 44 -6.24 -21.99 4.07
N ARG A 45 -7.41 -22.63 4.22
CA ARG A 45 -7.75 -23.48 5.38
C ARG A 45 -6.87 -24.73 5.51
N SER A 46 -6.18 -25.13 4.44
CA SER A 46 -5.30 -26.30 4.39
C SER A 46 -3.95 -26.11 5.09
N HIS A 47 -3.61 -24.88 5.46
CA HIS A 47 -2.34 -24.55 6.12
C HIS A 47 -2.61 -23.95 7.51
N PRO A 48 -3.03 -24.76 8.50
CA PRO A 48 -3.28 -24.28 9.85
C PRO A 48 -1.95 -23.87 10.49
N ILE A 49 -1.89 -22.63 10.97
CA ILE A 49 -0.78 -22.12 11.78
C ILE A 49 -1.14 -22.19 13.26
N GLY A 50 -0.13 -22.11 14.14
CA GLY A 50 -0.36 -22.21 15.59
C GLY A 50 -1.38 -21.18 16.10
N PRO A 51 -2.13 -21.50 17.18
CA PRO A 51 -3.23 -20.64 17.66
C PRO A 51 -2.79 -19.23 18.08
N SER A 52 -1.52 -19.06 18.45
CA SER A 52 -0.89 -17.78 18.82
C SER A 52 -0.13 -17.09 17.67
N GLN A 53 0.04 -17.76 16.52
CA GLN A 53 0.68 -17.18 15.34
C GLN A 53 -0.36 -16.50 14.45
N ASN A 54 0.01 -15.32 13.96
CA ASN A 54 -0.82 -14.51 13.06
C ASN A 54 -0.30 -14.50 11.61
N PHE A 55 0.95 -14.90 11.40
CA PHE A 55 1.60 -15.06 10.11
C PHE A 55 2.80 -16.01 10.25
N LEU A 56 3.28 -16.53 9.13
CA LEU A 56 4.58 -17.18 8.99
C LEU A 56 5.51 -16.22 8.24
N ARG A 57 6.79 -16.23 8.59
CA ARG A 57 7.80 -15.41 7.92
C ARG A 57 9.01 -16.25 7.59
N ASP A 58 9.42 -16.21 6.33
CA ASP A 58 10.67 -16.75 5.82
C ASP A 58 11.38 -15.63 5.06
N GLU A 59 12.44 -15.08 5.65
CA GLU A 59 13.13 -13.88 5.14
C GLU A 59 12.17 -12.70 4.80
N ASN A 60 12.00 -12.42 3.49
CA ASN A 60 11.09 -11.40 2.94
C ASN A 60 9.72 -11.96 2.52
N ALA A 61 9.54 -13.27 2.51
CA ALA A 61 8.25 -13.91 2.27
C ALA A 61 7.43 -13.98 3.57
N VAL A 62 6.18 -13.55 3.49
CA VAL A 62 5.25 -13.54 4.62
C VAL A 62 3.94 -14.20 4.20
N ALA A 63 3.58 -15.27 4.91
CA ALA A 63 2.35 -15.98 4.68
C ALA A 63 1.32 -15.66 5.78
N VAL A 64 0.18 -15.09 5.41
CA VAL A 64 -0.87 -14.66 6.34
C VAL A 64 -2.14 -15.51 6.14
N PRO A 65 -2.67 -16.18 7.17
CA PRO A 65 -3.94 -16.89 7.04
C PRO A 65 -5.09 -15.94 6.71
N LYS A 66 -5.94 -16.33 5.76
CA LYS A 66 -7.11 -15.55 5.34
C LYS A 66 -7.98 -15.12 6.53
N LEU A 67 -8.16 -15.98 7.53
CA LEU A 67 -8.93 -15.65 8.73
C LEU A 67 -8.31 -14.49 9.52
N ARG A 68 -6.98 -14.51 9.71
CA ARG A 68 -6.24 -13.45 10.42
C ARG A 68 -6.27 -12.13 9.65
N LEU A 69 -6.10 -12.20 8.33
CA LEU A 69 -6.20 -11.03 7.45
C LEU A 69 -7.60 -10.40 7.54
N VAL A 70 -8.67 -11.21 7.55
CA VAL A 70 -10.05 -10.70 7.70
C VAL A 70 -10.27 -10.07 9.09
N GLN A 71 -9.73 -10.66 10.16
CA GLN A 71 -9.79 -10.08 11.50
C GLN A 71 -9.08 -8.72 11.56
N ALA A 72 -7.86 -8.63 11.01
CA ALA A 72 -7.13 -7.37 10.90
C ALA A 72 -7.86 -6.34 10.04
N PHE A 73 -8.48 -6.77 8.93
CA PHE A 73 -9.27 -5.91 8.06
C PHE A 73 -10.46 -5.27 8.79
N PHE A 74 -11.21 -6.03 9.60
CA PHE A 74 -12.34 -5.47 10.34
C PHE A 74 -11.89 -4.37 11.31
N PHE A 75 -10.78 -4.59 12.02
CA PHE A 75 -10.22 -3.59 12.91
C PHE A 75 -9.70 -2.36 12.16
N ALA A 76 -8.97 -2.57 11.05
CA ALA A 76 -8.49 -1.49 10.19
C ALA A 76 -9.64 -0.64 9.61
N ARG A 77 -10.76 -1.29 9.24
CA ARG A 77 -11.97 -0.60 8.75
C ARG A 77 -12.59 0.27 9.84
N GLN A 78 -12.61 -0.18 11.09
CA GLN A 78 -13.09 0.62 12.22
C GLN A 78 -12.23 1.87 12.41
N ILE A 79 -10.89 1.75 12.34
CA ILE A 79 -9.97 2.90 12.40
C ILE A 79 -10.30 3.90 11.27
N LEU A 80 -10.47 3.42 10.04
CA LEU A 80 -10.81 4.26 8.91
C LEU A 80 -12.17 4.97 9.10
N GLN A 81 -13.18 4.25 9.60
CA GLN A 81 -14.50 4.82 9.88
C GLN A 81 -14.44 5.92 10.94
N ASN A 82 -13.68 5.70 12.02
CA ASN A 82 -13.48 6.70 13.07
C ASN A 82 -12.75 7.94 12.53
N HIS A 83 -11.76 7.76 11.65
CA HIS A 83 -11.11 8.90 11.00
C HIS A 83 -12.06 9.69 10.09
N ILE A 84 -12.94 9.02 9.36
CA ILE A 84 -13.93 9.68 8.50
C ILE A 84 -14.95 10.45 9.34
N ALA A 85 -15.36 9.92 10.49
CA ALA A 85 -16.34 10.54 11.38
C ALA A 85 -15.75 11.72 12.18
N ASP A 86 -14.60 11.51 12.82
CA ASP A 86 -14.08 12.41 13.87
C ASP A 86 -12.76 13.11 13.48
N GLY A 87 -12.10 12.70 12.39
CA GLY A 87 -10.84 13.28 11.90
C GLY A 87 -9.61 13.05 12.78
N ALA A 88 -9.77 12.56 14.02
CA ALA A 88 -8.75 12.54 15.06
C ALA A 88 -7.99 11.20 15.18
N VAL A 89 -7.48 10.66 14.07
CA VAL A 89 -6.61 9.47 14.11
C VAL A 89 -5.19 9.88 13.74
N GLU A 90 -4.23 9.42 14.53
CA GLU A 90 -2.80 9.64 14.28
C GLU A 90 -2.37 9.13 12.90
N ALA A 91 -1.49 9.88 12.23
CA ALA A 91 -1.05 9.59 10.86
C ALA A 91 -0.42 8.18 10.72
N GLU A 92 0.40 7.75 11.69
CA GLU A 92 1.03 6.43 11.66
C GLU A 92 0.00 5.30 11.79
N ARG A 93 -0.96 5.45 12.71
CA ARG A 93 -2.06 4.50 12.87
C ARG A 93 -2.95 4.42 11.63
N LEU A 94 -3.15 5.55 10.93
CA LEU A 94 -3.84 5.59 9.63
C LEU A 94 -3.04 4.89 8.52
N LEU A 95 -1.73 5.05 8.46
CA LEU A 95 -0.90 4.31 7.52
C LEU A 95 -1.00 2.81 7.76
N SER A 96 -0.90 2.36 9.01
CA SER A 96 -1.08 0.95 9.37
C SER A 96 -2.46 0.43 8.95
N ALA A 97 -3.52 1.17 9.25
CA ALA A 97 -4.88 0.80 8.87
C ALA A 97 -5.04 0.70 7.35
N THR A 98 -4.64 1.73 6.61
CA THR A 98 -4.76 1.76 5.16
C THR A 98 -3.88 0.73 4.46
N GLY A 99 -2.72 0.36 5.02
CA GLY A 99 -1.89 -0.73 4.52
C GLY A 99 -2.58 -2.09 4.62
N VAL A 100 -3.20 -2.39 5.76
CA VAL A 100 -3.99 -3.62 5.93
C VAL A 100 -5.21 -3.63 5.00
N LEU A 101 -5.89 -2.49 4.81
CA LEU A 101 -7.01 -2.38 3.87
C LEU A 101 -6.57 -2.69 2.44
N LEU A 102 -5.45 -2.13 1.99
CA LEU A 102 -4.92 -2.33 0.64
C LEU A 102 -4.35 -3.74 0.42
N LEU A 103 -3.82 -4.39 1.46
CA LEU A 103 -3.40 -5.79 1.38
C LEU A 103 -4.61 -6.73 1.17
N MET A 104 -5.77 -6.40 1.75
CA MET A 104 -7.01 -7.17 1.56
C MET A 104 -7.69 -6.82 0.23
N ASP A 105 -7.76 -5.53 -0.07
CA ASP A 105 -8.47 -4.95 -1.20
C ASP A 105 -7.61 -3.84 -1.85
N PRO A 106 -6.80 -4.18 -2.87
CA PRO A 106 -5.94 -3.21 -3.55
C PRO A 106 -6.74 -2.14 -4.31
N GLU A 107 -8.03 -2.36 -4.56
CA GLU A 107 -8.93 -1.41 -5.23
C GLU A 107 -9.61 -0.43 -4.26
N HIS A 108 -9.25 -0.46 -2.97
CA HIS A 108 -9.82 0.42 -1.95
C HIS A 108 -9.33 1.88 -2.12
N LEU A 109 -9.88 2.59 -3.11
CA LEU A 109 -9.45 3.94 -3.54
C LEU A 109 -9.40 4.97 -2.41
N THR A 110 -10.33 4.90 -1.44
CA THR A 110 -10.33 5.81 -0.28
C THR A 110 -9.10 5.63 0.59
N ALA A 111 -8.65 4.39 0.80
CA ALA A 111 -7.47 4.09 1.60
C ALA A 111 -6.21 4.58 0.86
N ALA A 112 -6.11 4.30 -0.44
CA ALA A 112 -5.04 4.81 -1.28
C ALA A 112 -4.99 6.36 -1.29
N ASN A 113 -6.14 7.04 -1.37
CA ASN A 113 -6.19 8.50 -1.38
C ASN A 113 -5.83 9.13 -0.03
N ILE A 114 -6.19 8.49 1.09
CA ILE A 114 -5.75 8.91 2.43
C ILE A 114 -4.22 8.84 2.53
N ARG A 115 -3.62 7.74 2.08
CA ARG A 115 -2.16 7.59 2.07
C ARG A 115 -1.45 8.67 1.25
N LYS A 116 -1.96 8.98 0.05
CA LYS A 116 -1.45 10.08 -0.78
C LYS A 116 -1.52 11.43 -0.06
N ARG A 117 -2.62 11.70 0.67
CA ARG A 117 -2.77 12.94 1.47
C ARG A 117 -1.74 12.98 2.59
N LEU A 118 -1.59 11.90 3.35
CA LEU A 118 -0.60 11.81 4.43
C LEU A 118 0.83 12.05 3.92
N LEU A 119 1.17 11.46 2.77
CA LEU A 119 2.47 11.65 2.13
C LEU A 119 2.67 13.11 1.69
N ARG A 120 1.68 13.70 1.02
CA ARG A 120 1.74 15.11 0.58
C ARG A 120 1.87 16.07 1.75
N ASP A 121 1.10 15.86 2.81
CA ASP A 121 1.11 16.72 3.99
C ASP A 121 2.49 16.64 4.68
N ARG A 122 3.09 15.44 4.78
CA ARG A 122 4.47 15.23 5.28
C ARG A 122 5.53 15.93 4.41
N ILE A 123 5.48 15.76 3.10
CA ILE A 123 6.38 16.45 2.14
C ILE A 123 6.30 17.96 2.34
N SER A 124 5.08 18.49 2.46
CA SER A 124 4.84 19.93 2.63
C SER A 124 5.39 20.45 3.97
N THR A 125 5.42 19.62 5.01
CA THR A 125 6.02 19.96 6.31
C THR A 125 7.54 19.77 6.38
N GLY A 126 8.19 19.32 5.30
CA GLY A 126 9.63 19.07 5.25
C GLY A 126 10.10 17.91 6.15
N GLY A 127 9.21 17.01 6.53
CA GLY A 127 9.53 15.85 7.35
C GLY A 127 10.26 14.76 6.56
N ASP A 128 11.01 13.90 7.25
CA ASP A 128 11.61 12.71 6.63
C ASP A 128 10.53 11.81 6.02
N THR A 129 10.55 11.70 4.69
CA THR A 129 9.60 10.92 3.90
C THR A 129 10.07 9.48 3.67
N THR A 130 11.32 9.16 4.00
CA THR A 130 11.95 7.88 3.65
C THR A 130 11.18 6.72 4.26
N VAL A 131 10.81 6.83 5.54
CA VAL A 131 9.98 5.82 6.23
C VAL A 131 8.62 5.67 5.53
N PHE A 132 7.92 6.75 5.22
CA PHE A 132 6.58 6.70 4.59
C PHE A 132 6.63 6.10 3.18
N LEU A 133 7.66 6.46 2.40
CA LEU A 133 7.86 5.92 1.06
C LEU A 133 8.22 4.43 1.10
N THR A 134 9.00 3.97 2.08
CA THR A 134 9.25 2.54 2.29
C THR A 134 7.96 1.77 2.55
N TRP A 135 7.00 2.36 3.28
CA TRP A 135 5.69 1.74 3.50
C TRP A 135 4.80 1.74 2.25
N GLU A 136 4.88 2.79 1.41
CA GLU A 136 4.17 2.84 0.13
C GLU A 136 4.72 1.82 -0.88
N LYS A 137 6.04 1.59 -0.90
CA LYS A 137 6.72 0.66 -1.83
C LYS A 137 6.25 -0.80 -1.71
N CYS A 138 5.54 -1.17 -0.65
CA CYS A 138 4.99 -2.51 -0.45
C CYS A 138 3.67 -2.76 -1.20
N GLY A 139 3.12 -1.77 -1.89
CA GLY A 139 1.92 -1.92 -2.70
C GLY A 139 2.16 -1.53 -4.15
N GLU A 140 1.67 -2.36 -5.07
CA GLU A 140 1.43 -1.97 -6.48
C GLU A 140 0.62 -0.66 -6.61
N SER A 141 0.04 -0.17 -5.50
CA SER A 141 -0.58 1.14 -5.36
C SER A 141 0.35 2.31 -5.71
N VAL A 142 1.68 2.19 -5.54
CA VAL A 142 2.62 3.21 -6.06
C VAL A 142 2.61 3.18 -7.58
N TRP A 143 2.68 2.02 -8.21
CA TRP A 143 2.61 1.92 -9.67
C TRP A 143 1.26 2.40 -10.21
N TRP A 144 0.15 2.07 -9.54
CA TRP A 144 -1.18 2.55 -9.91
C TRP A 144 -1.34 4.05 -9.66
N PHE A 145 -0.78 4.59 -8.57
CA PHE A 145 -0.75 6.03 -8.28
C PHE A 145 0.10 6.78 -9.30
N LEU A 146 1.31 6.30 -9.61
CA LEU A 146 2.20 6.88 -10.61
C LEU A 146 1.54 6.85 -12.00
N ARG A 147 0.94 5.73 -12.38
CA ARG A 147 0.18 5.59 -13.62
C ARG A 147 -1.03 6.53 -13.66
N THR A 148 -1.76 6.70 -12.56
CA THR A 148 -2.94 7.59 -12.46
C THR A 148 -2.56 9.06 -12.40
N ALA A 149 -1.47 9.40 -11.72
CA ALA A 149 -0.95 10.75 -11.62
C ALA A 149 -0.38 11.22 -12.96
N ALA A 150 0.36 10.37 -13.66
CA ALA A 150 0.92 10.65 -14.98
C ALA A 150 -0.11 10.62 -16.12
N SER A 151 -1.18 9.82 -16.02
CA SER A 151 -2.25 9.77 -17.04
C SER A 151 -3.30 10.87 -16.93
N ARG A 152 -3.39 11.57 -15.79
CA ARG A 152 -4.29 12.72 -15.66
C ARG A 152 -3.61 13.97 -16.20
N THR A 153 -4.26 14.63 -17.15
CA THR A 153 -3.99 16.02 -17.58
C THR A 153 -3.97 17.05 -16.43
N ALA A 154 -4.37 16.64 -15.23
CA ALA A 154 -4.47 17.48 -14.03
C ALA A 154 -3.13 17.79 -13.33
N MET A 155 -2.03 17.07 -13.57
CA MET A 155 -0.76 17.38 -12.89
C MET A 155 -0.15 18.72 -13.36
N GLY A 156 -0.48 19.14 -14.58
CA GLY A 156 0.16 20.29 -15.22
C GLY A 156 1.69 20.10 -15.36
N GLN A 157 2.35 21.07 -15.97
CA GLN A 157 3.81 21.03 -16.13
C GLN A 157 4.55 21.02 -14.78
N ALA A 158 4.02 21.77 -13.80
CA ALA A 158 4.62 21.89 -12.46
C ALA A 158 4.58 20.58 -11.65
N GLY A 159 3.49 19.81 -11.73
CA GLY A 159 3.39 18.51 -11.06
C GLY A 159 4.33 17.46 -11.67
N LEU A 160 4.60 17.56 -12.97
CA LEU A 160 5.57 16.72 -13.66
C LEU A 160 7.01 17.03 -13.25
N GLU A 161 7.36 18.30 -13.10
CA GLU A 161 8.69 18.73 -12.66
C GLU A 161 8.98 18.31 -11.21
N GLU A 162 8.00 18.46 -10.33
CA GLU A 162 8.10 17.98 -8.94
C GLU A 162 8.22 16.45 -8.89
N PHE A 163 7.51 15.73 -9.76
CA PHE A 163 7.64 14.29 -9.89
C PHE A 163 9.05 13.86 -10.32
N MET A 164 9.63 14.51 -11.33
CA MET A 164 11.01 14.24 -11.78
C MET A 164 12.03 14.51 -10.66
N ARG A 165 11.82 15.57 -9.86
CA ARG A 165 12.68 15.87 -8.71
C ARG A 165 12.64 14.78 -7.63
N VAL A 166 11.45 14.28 -7.30
CA VAL A 166 11.31 13.18 -6.33
C VAL A 166 11.99 11.92 -6.86
N GLU A 167 11.85 11.62 -8.15
CA GLU A 167 12.51 10.47 -8.77
C GLU A 167 14.03 10.60 -8.74
N GLU A 168 14.60 11.75 -9.12
CA GLU A 168 16.04 12.02 -9.04
C GLU A 168 16.58 11.86 -7.62
N HIS A 169 15.82 12.31 -6.62
CA HIS A 169 16.19 12.14 -5.22
C HIS A 169 16.19 10.65 -4.79
N LEU A 170 15.23 9.87 -5.28
CA LEU A 170 15.13 8.44 -5.01
C LEU A 170 16.21 7.63 -5.75
N GLU A 171 16.57 8.03 -6.97
CA GLU A 171 17.69 7.45 -7.72
C GLU A 171 19.02 7.74 -7.03
N ALA A 172 19.23 8.98 -6.55
CA ALA A 172 20.43 9.38 -5.81
C ALA A 172 20.57 8.70 -4.45
N ALA A 173 19.45 8.37 -3.79
CA ALA A 173 19.42 7.64 -2.52
C ALA A 173 19.61 6.12 -2.68
N SER A 174 19.46 5.56 -3.90
CA SER A 174 19.56 4.13 -4.16
C SER A 174 20.99 3.70 -4.49
N VAL A 175 21.63 2.97 -3.59
CA VAL A 175 23.09 2.66 -3.65
C VAL A 175 23.44 1.54 -4.65
N LYS A 176 22.47 0.78 -5.19
CA LYS A 176 22.70 -0.27 -6.21
C LYS A 176 21.56 -0.36 -7.21
N GLU A 177 21.85 -0.85 -8.42
CA GLU A 177 20.86 -1.24 -9.44
C GLU A 177 19.92 -2.34 -8.90
N SER A 178 18.89 -1.93 -8.19
CA SER A 178 17.85 -2.77 -7.60
C SER A 178 16.66 -2.91 -8.56
N ALA A 179 15.79 -3.88 -8.30
CA ALA A 179 14.52 -4.01 -9.01
C ALA A 179 13.69 -2.71 -8.94
N ASP A 180 13.78 -2.00 -7.82
CA ASP A 180 13.12 -0.71 -7.59
C ASP A 180 13.58 0.37 -8.56
N LEU A 181 14.89 0.44 -8.86
CA LEU A 181 15.44 1.35 -9.88
C LEU A 181 14.91 1.03 -11.28
N LYS A 182 14.66 -0.24 -11.60
CA LYS A 182 14.04 -0.62 -12.88
C LYS A 182 12.58 -0.18 -12.95
N VAL A 183 11.86 -0.21 -11.83
CA VAL A 183 10.48 0.26 -11.74
C VAL A 183 10.43 1.79 -11.90
N LEU A 184 11.31 2.52 -11.23
CA LEU A 184 11.41 3.99 -11.38
C LEU A 184 11.74 4.38 -12.82
N LYS A 185 12.81 3.80 -13.40
CA LYS A 185 13.16 4.00 -14.83
C LYS A 185 12.00 3.69 -15.78
N SER A 186 11.22 2.64 -15.48
CA SER A 186 10.03 2.30 -16.28
C SER A 186 8.92 3.34 -16.13
N ALA A 187 8.72 3.88 -14.93
CA ALA A 187 7.78 4.98 -14.66
C ALA A 187 8.19 6.27 -15.38
N ARG A 188 9.49 6.64 -15.37
CA ARG A 188 10.03 7.78 -16.15
C ARG A 188 9.75 7.63 -17.64
N LYS A 189 10.13 6.48 -18.20
CA LYS A 189 9.91 6.17 -19.62
C LYS A 189 8.43 6.27 -19.99
N TRP A 190 7.54 5.84 -19.08
CA TRP A 190 6.10 5.96 -19.27
C TRP A 190 5.63 7.42 -19.23
N CYS A 191 6.09 8.22 -18.27
CA CYS A 191 5.77 9.65 -18.20
C CYS A 191 6.23 10.41 -19.45
N GLU A 192 7.37 10.05 -20.03
CA GLU A 192 7.85 10.61 -21.31
C GLU A 192 6.99 10.18 -22.50
N LEU A 193 6.57 8.91 -22.54
CA LEU A 193 5.73 8.34 -23.60
C LEU A 193 4.32 8.95 -23.64
N TYR A 194 3.74 9.20 -22.46
CA TYR A 194 2.38 9.70 -22.31
C TYR A 194 2.34 11.19 -21.92
N ARG A 195 3.48 11.88 -21.95
CA ARG A 195 3.52 13.35 -21.84
C ARG A 195 2.54 13.90 -22.87
N PRO A 196 1.61 14.78 -22.49
CA PRO A 196 0.75 15.45 -23.44
C PRO A 196 1.65 16.21 -24.42
N ARG A 197 1.83 15.66 -25.63
CA ARG A 197 2.25 16.50 -26.75
C ARG A 197 1.10 17.47 -26.95
N GLY A 198 1.38 18.71 -27.31
CA GLY A 198 0.37 19.78 -27.45
C GLY A 198 -0.81 19.45 -28.38
N ASP A 199 -0.77 18.30 -29.04
CA ASP A 199 -1.81 17.73 -29.88
C ASP A 199 -2.42 16.55 -29.13
N GLY A 200 -3.69 16.61 -28.74
CA GLY A 200 -4.38 15.66 -27.86
C GLY A 200 -4.57 14.24 -28.40
N HIS A 201 -3.52 13.61 -28.92
CA HIS A 201 -3.50 12.26 -29.44
C HIS A 201 -2.67 11.34 -28.53
N PHE A 202 -3.34 10.39 -27.89
CA PHE A 202 -2.70 9.30 -27.14
C PHE A 202 -2.27 8.19 -28.11
N PRO A 203 -1.02 7.74 -28.10
CA PRO A 203 -0.60 6.60 -28.91
C PRO A 203 -1.11 5.31 -28.24
N GLY A 204 -2.04 4.60 -28.89
CA GLY A 204 -2.41 3.23 -28.50
C GLY A 204 -3.87 2.95 -28.16
N ALA A 205 -4.83 3.65 -28.76
CA ALA A 205 -6.24 3.22 -28.77
C ALA A 205 -6.59 2.61 -30.14
N SER A 206 -6.03 1.42 -30.43
CA SER A 206 -6.52 0.51 -31.47
C SER A 206 -6.32 -0.92 -31.00
N GLU A 207 -7.47 -1.57 -30.74
CA GLU A 207 -7.76 -3.01 -30.52
C GLU A 207 -6.78 -3.90 -29.75
#